data_AF-A0A1B6FNA1-F1
#
_entry.id   AF-A0A1B6FNA1-F1
#
_cell.length_a   1.000
_cell.length_b   1.000
_cell.length_c   1.000
_cell.angle_alpha   90.00
_cell.angle_beta   90.00
_cell.angle_gamma   90.00
#
_symmetry.space_group_name_H-M   'P 1'
#
loop_
_entity.id
_entity.type
_entity.pdbx_description
1 polymer ?
#
loop_
_entity_poly.entity_id
_entity_poly.type
_entity_poly.pdbx_seq_one_letter_code
_entity_poly.pdbx_strand_id
1 'polypeptide(L)'
;MPRKLAFSGKKKKQQLLEKKHKKGAFDETGRRRPIGLVRNPEDEDGEEQSMVQKINEQPKVRGGAGKPNRYALQFYRETEAELKKRKELARKELVPASETSLEINLDDYFDPGLDFPKRPPWNFNMSREELDSREQRYFTEYVLELERRYDMKHMSYFELNLETWRQLWRVLELSDIVLVIVDIRYPALMFPPSLHQFVTETLKKDMILVLNKIDLAPAPLVVAWTHYFLEKYPGLQVLQFTSFPSYNLRGKTQDKAGANIRRRKGRQRMAAEGAQKLLEACKKVTDGEVDLTSWQNKISEEMNLEDDSDDEKVEIEDTVTVKKSDTGYEVHEKFKGGMLTIGCVGQPNVGKSSLMNAIMGKKVVSVSRTPGHTKHFQTIHLTTNVRLCDCPGQ
;
A
#
# COMPACT_ATOMS: atom_id res chain seq x y z
N MET A 1 16.98 54.85 -22.89
CA MET A 1 17.01 53.70 -21.96
C MET A 1 18.39 53.60 -21.33
N PRO A 2 18.56 53.70 -20.00
CA PRO A 2 19.89 53.59 -19.42
C PRO A 2 20.35 52.12 -19.41
N ARG A 3 21.58 51.87 -19.90
CA ARG A 3 22.24 50.56 -19.92
C ARG A 3 22.35 50.00 -18.49
N LYS A 4 21.99 48.73 -18.29
CA LYS A 4 22.17 48.02 -17.01
C LYS A 4 23.65 48.01 -16.63
N LEU A 5 23.98 48.63 -15.50
CA LEU A 5 25.33 48.65 -14.92
C LEU A 5 25.79 47.22 -14.60
N ALA A 6 27.03 46.91 -14.98
CA ALA A 6 27.66 45.62 -14.69
C ALA A 6 27.80 45.40 -13.18
N PHE A 7 27.44 44.21 -12.72
CA PHE A 7 27.43 43.84 -11.31
C PHE A 7 28.87 43.81 -10.77
N SER A 8 29.22 44.74 -9.87
CA SER A 8 30.53 44.75 -9.20
C SER A 8 30.77 43.42 -8.47
N GLY A 9 31.96 42.84 -8.63
CA GLY A 9 32.36 41.58 -7.98
C GLY A 9 32.20 41.60 -6.47
N LYS A 10 32.34 42.77 -5.83
CA LYS A 10 32.04 42.95 -4.39
C LYS A 10 30.55 42.81 -4.08
N LYS A 11 29.66 43.40 -4.88
CA LYS A 11 28.20 43.21 -4.75
C LYS A 11 27.78 41.76 -5.02
N LYS A 12 28.43 41.07 -5.97
CA LYS A 12 28.17 39.65 -6.24
C LYS A 12 28.64 38.76 -5.08
N LYS A 13 29.80 39.07 -4.48
CA LYS A 13 30.31 38.37 -3.29
C LYS A 13 29.44 38.63 -2.05
N GLN A 14 28.93 39.86 -1.89
CA GLN A 14 28.01 40.22 -0.82
C GLN A 14 26.62 39.58 -1.01
N GLN A 15 26.13 39.49 -2.25
CA GLN A 15 24.88 38.79 -2.59
C GLN A 15 25.02 37.25 -2.48
N LEU A 16 26.22 36.70 -2.69
CA LEU A 16 26.58 35.31 -2.40
C LEU A 16 26.73 35.04 -0.90
N LEU A 17 27.26 36.01 -0.14
CA LEU A 17 27.32 35.97 1.32
C LEU A 17 25.92 36.08 1.93
N GLU A 18 25.05 36.97 1.44
CA GLU A 18 23.64 37.05 1.82
C GLU A 18 22.85 35.78 1.40
N LYS A 19 23.18 35.17 0.26
CA LYS A 19 22.66 33.83 -0.12
C LYS A 19 23.21 32.70 0.76
N LYS A 20 24.46 32.81 1.25
CA LYS A 20 25.05 31.87 2.23
C LYS A 20 24.42 32.04 3.62
N HIS A 21 24.21 33.27 4.08
CA HIS A 21 23.50 33.57 5.32
C HIS A 21 22.00 33.19 5.27
N LYS A 22 21.41 33.05 4.07
CA LYS A 22 20.07 32.46 3.87
C LYS A 22 20.07 30.93 3.65
N LYS A 23 21.24 30.29 3.52
CA LYS A 23 21.45 28.84 3.36
C LYS A 23 22.26 28.25 4.53
N GLY A 24 21.85 28.62 5.74
CA GLY A 24 22.37 28.06 6.97
C GLY A 24 21.29 28.27 8.01
N ALA A 25 20.39 27.29 8.05
CA ALA A 25 19.62 26.99 9.25
C ALA A 25 19.56 25.47 9.17
N PHE A 26 20.71 24.87 9.37
CA PHE A 26 21.14 23.53 8.98
C PHE A 26 22.52 23.45 9.62
N ASP A 27 22.64 22.75 10.75
CA ASP A 27 23.81 22.81 11.65
C ASP A 27 24.13 24.23 12.21
N GLU A 28 24.45 24.30 13.51
CA GLU A 28 24.64 25.47 14.43
C GLU A 28 23.89 26.81 14.15
N THR A 29 22.88 26.82 13.28
CA THR A 29 22.05 27.97 12.86
C THR A 29 20.56 27.63 12.67
N GLY A 30 20.11 26.42 13.01
CA GLY A 30 18.69 26.16 13.35
C GLY A 30 17.66 25.79 12.25
N ARG A 31 17.88 24.74 11.43
CA ARG A 31 16.84 23.82 10.86
C ARG A 31 17.43 22.41 10.58
N ARG A 32 16.49 21.51 10.26
CA ARG A 32 16.38 20.05 10.45
C ARG A 32 17.41 19.18 9.71
N ARG A 33 17.95 18.17 10.41
CA ARG A 33 18.63 17.02 9.76
C ARG A 33 17.60 16.26 8.90
N PRO A 34 17.93 15.91 7.64
CA PRO A 34 17.19 14.89 6.91
C PRO A 34 17.21 13.58 7.69
N ILE A 35 16.10 12.84 7.67
CA ILE A 35 16.08 11.42 8.03
C ILE A 35 17.13 10.71 7.15
N GLY A 36 18.06 9.95 7.75
CA GLY A 36 19.05 9.15 7.01
C GLY A 36 20.38 9.83 6.64
N LEU A 37 20.95 10.68 7.50
CA LEU A 37 22.37 11.07 7.41
C LEU A 37 23.12 10.63 8.68
N VAL A 38 23.92 9.57 8.57
CA VAL A 38 25.05 9.30 9.48
C VAL A 38 26.32 9.46 8.67
N ARG A 39 27.29 10.15 9.26
CA ARG A 39 28.64 10.29 8.73
C ARG A 39 29.35 8.95 8.96
N ASN A 40 29.74 8.26 7.90
CA ASN A 40 30.48 7.00 8.04
C ASN A 40 31.91 7.36 8.52
N PRO A 41 32.38 6.88 9.69
CA PRO A 41 33.69 7.26 10.22
C PRO A 41 34.87 6.68 9.43
N GLU A 42 34.61 5.68 8.57
CA GLU A 42 35.62 4.88 7.87
C GLU A 42 35.87 5.31 6.41
N ASP A 43 35.11 6.28 5.88
CA ASP A 43 35.30 6.78 4.51
C ASP A 43 36.19 8.04 4.53
N GLU A 44 37.46 7.89 4.15
CA GLU A 44 38.44 9.00 4.03
C GLU A 44 38.06 10.02 2.94
N ASP A 45 37.17 9.64 2.01
CA ASP A 45 36.64 10.50 0.95
C ASP A 45 35.18 10.87 1.25
N GLY A 46 34.97 12.04 1.86
CA GLY A 46 33.68 12.53 2.34
C GLY A 46 32.59 12.81 1.29
N GLU A 47 32.12 11.80 0.57
CA GLU A 47 30.85 11.85 -0.15
C GLU A 47 29.68 11.55 0.80
N GLU A 48 28.80 12.53 1.02
CA GLU A 48 27.53 12.34 1.73
C GLU A 48 26.63 11.38 0.93
N GLN A 49 26.73 10.08 1.18
CA GLN A 49 25.77 9.11 0.64
C GLN A 49 24.51 9.10 1.51
N SER A 50 23.38 9.42 0.89
CA SER A 50 22.05 9.29 1.50
C SER A 50 21.83 7.84 1.95
N MET A 51 21.51 7.63 3.24
CA MET A 51 21.10 6.32 3.78
C MET A 51 19.75 5.86 3.24
N VAL A 52 19.10 6.67 2.41
CA VAL A 52 17.82 6.36 1.79
C VAL A 52 18.02 6.09 0.30
N GLN A 53 17.67 4.89 -0.14
CA GLN A 53 17.54 4.53 -1.54
C GLN A 53 16.15 4.92 -2.05
N LYS A 54 16.12 5.59 -3.21
CA LYS A 54 14.87 5.97 -3.88
C LYS A 54 14.58 5.04 -5.04
N ILE A 55 13.39 4.44 -5.06
CA ILE A 55 12.93 3.57 -6.15
C ILE A 55 11.86 4.31 -6.97
N ASN A 56 11.88 4.07 -8.29
CA ASN A 56 10.99 4.70 -9.27
C ASN A 56 11.12 6.23 -9.35
N GLU A 57 12.30 6.77 -9.02
CA GLU A 57 12.61 8.18 -9.18
C GLU A 57 12.66 8.56 -10.67
N GLN A 58 11.91 9.60 -11.05
CA GLN A 58 11.90 10.11 -12.41
C GLN A 58 12.81 11.35 -12.55
N PRO A 59 13.46 11.53 -13.72
CA PRO A 59 14.26 12.70 -13.98
C PRO A 59 13.42 13.99 -13.91
N LYS A 60 13.96 15.05 -13.30
CA LYS A 60 13.28 16.35 -13.23
C LYS A 60 13.22 16.98 -14.61
N VAL A 61 12.03 17.01 -15.22
CA VAL A 61 11.80 17.72 -16.47
C VAL A 61 11.87 19.24 -16.22
N ARG A 62 12.77 19.94 -16.92
CA ARG A 62 12.84 21.42 -16.86
C ARG A 62 11.52 22.01 -17.36
N GLY A 63 10.85 22.80 -16.52
CA GLY A 63 9.62 23.53 -16.87
C GLY A 63 8.31 22.87 -16.45
N GLY A 64 8.33 21.66 -15.86
CA GLY A 64 7.13 21.04 -15.32
C GLY A 64 6.76 21.60 -13.94
N ALA A 65 5.51 22.05 -13.76
CA ALA A 65 5.00 22.54 -12.47
C ALA A 65 4.79 21.41 -11.42
N GLY A 66 4.97 20.15 -11.79
CA GLY A 66 4.76 18.98 -10.93
C GLY A 66 5.97 18.58 -10.10
N LYS A 67 5.72 17.93 -8.95
CA LYS A 67 6.73 17.18 -8.17
C LYS A 67 6.65 15.69 -8.57
N PRO A 68 7.32 15.23 -9.65
CA PRO A 68 7.18 13.86 -10.17
C PRO A 68 7.59 12.78 -9.15
N ASN A 69 8.52 13.12 -8.25
CA ASN A 69 9.10 12.19 -7.28
C ASN A 69 8.44 12.28 -5.90
N ARG A 70 7.25 12.90 -5.79
CA ARG A 70 6.50 12.99 -4.53
C ARG A 70 6.21 11.61 -3.92
N TYR A 71 5.95 10.63 -4.77
CA TYR A 71 5.63 9.25 -4.38
C TYR A 71 6.70 8.26 -4.83
N ALA A 72 7.94 8.72 -4.98
CA ALA A 72 9.07 7.79 -5.11
C ALA A 72 9.20 7.04 -3.78
N LEU A 73 9.35 5.71 -3.85
CA LEU A 73 9.51 4.89 -2.65
C LEU A 73 10.89 5.15 -2.05
N GLN A 74 10.97 5.15 -0.73
CA GLN A 74 12.16 5.47 0.04
C GLN A 74 12.42 4.35 1.05
N PHE A 75 13.55 3.67 0.92
CA PHE A 75 13.95 2.58 1.82
C PHE A 75 15.34 2.84 2.36
N TYR A 76 15.64 2.23 3.51
CA TYR A 76 17.00 2.23 4.02
C TYR A 76 17.94 1.57 3.01
N ARG A 77 19.07 2.22 2.74
CA ARG A 77 20.11 1.77 1.82
C ARG A 77 21.14 0.99 2.61
N GLU A 78 21.30 -0.28 2.25
CA GLU A 78 22.40 -1.10 2.75
C GLU A 78 23.74 -0.58 2.20
N THR A 79 24.77 -0.64 3.03
CA THR A 79 26.13 -0.28 2.63
C THR A 79 26.70 -1.27 1.60
N GLU A 80 27.69 -0.84 0.81
CA GLU A 80 28.34 -1.74 -0.16
C GLU A 80 29.00 -2.95 0.53
N ALA A 81 29.53 -2.77 1.74
CA ALA A 81 30.09 -3.85 2.55
C ALA A 81 29.01 -4.88 2.96
N GLU A 82 27.84 -4.42 3.40
CA GLU A 82 26.69 -5.27 3.75
C GLU A 82 26.18 -6.03 2.52
N LEU A 83 26.01 -5.34 1.39
CA LEU A 83 25.61 -5.95 0.12
C LEU A 83 26.61 -7.03 -0.33
N LYS A 84 27.92 -6.77 -0.19
CA LYS A 84 28.96 -7.76 -0.50
C LYS A 84 28.84 -8.99 0.41
N LYS A 85 28.73 -8.79 1.73
CA LYS A 85 28.55 -9.87 2.70
C LYS A 85 27.29 -10.69 2.42
N ARG A 86 26.17 -10.05 2.07
CA ARG A 86 24.92 -10.74 1.72
C ARG A 86 25.04 -11.53 0.42
N LYS A 87 25.74 -11.00 -0.59
CA LYS A 87 26.05 -11.73 -1.84
C LYS A 87 26.95 -12.93 -1.58
N GLU A 88 27.93 -12.81 -0.70
CA GLU A 88 28.79 -13.92 -0.28
C GLU A 88 27.99 -15.00 0.46
N LEU A 89 27.12 -14.61 1.40
CA LEU A 89 26.21 -15.52 2.09
C LEU A 89 25.27 -16.25 1.11
N ALA A 90 24.71 -15.54 0.13
CA ALA A 90 23.83 -16.12 -0.89
C ALA A 90 24.54 -17.12 -1.83
N ARG A 91 25.87 -17.14 -1.86
CA ARG A 91 26.68 -18.11 -2.61
C ARG A 91 27.06 -19.34 -1.78
N LYS A 92 26.80 -19.32 -0.47
CA LYS A 92 27.03 -20.49 0.38
C LYS A 92 25.98 -21.55 0.08
N GLU A 93 26.35 -22.80 0.32
CA GLU A 93 25.43 -23.93 0.20
C GLU A 93 24.25 -23.76 1.15
N LEU A 94 23.03 -24.01 0.64
CA LEU A 94 21.82 -24.01 1.44
C LEU A 94 21.75 -25.34 2.19
N VAL A 95 22.01 -25.29 3.49
CA VAL A 95 21.86 -26.45 4.37
C VAL A 95 20.37 -26.61 4.71
N PRO A 96 19.75 -27.76 4.39
CA PRO A 96 18.37 -28.02 4.79
C PRO A 96 18.22 -27.94 6.31
N ALA A 97 17.30 -27.08 6.76
CA ALA A 97 16.97 -26.96 8.17
C ALA A 97 16.00 -28.08 8.58
N SER A 98 16.00 -28.50 9.85
CA SER A 98 15.01 -29.47 10.35
C SER A 98 13.60 -28.87 10.30
N GLU A 99 12.57 -29.70 10.22
CA GLU A 99 11.17 -29.24 10.22
C GLU A 99 10.86 -28.33 11.42
N THR A 100 11.35 -28.70 12.60
CA THR A 100 11.22 -27.91 13.84
C THR A 100 11.89 -26.53 13.77
N SER A 101 12.97 -26.39 13.00
CA SER A 101 13.66 -25.11 12.83
C SER A 101 13.02 -24.22 11.77
N LEU A 102 12.11 -24.77 10.97
CA LEU A 102 11.29 -24.03 10.01
C LEU A 102 9.98 -23.52 10.64
N GLU A 103 9.64 -24.01 11.84
CA GLU A 103 8.52 -23.48 12.62
C GLU A 103 8.86 -22.08 13.12
N ILE A 104 8.02 -21.11 12.78
CA ILE A 104 8.17 -19.72 13.19
C ILE A 104 6.99 -19.40 14.10
N ASN A 105 7.28 -18.96 15.32
CA ASN A 105 6.27 -18.33 16.15
C ASN A 105 6.06 -16.90 15.65
N LEU A 106 4.82 -16.57 15.34
CA LEU A 106 4.46 -15.26 14.80
C LEU A 106 4.57 -14.14 15.84
N ASP A 107 4.48 -14.49 17.11
CA ASP A 107 4.65 -13.53 18.21
C ASP A 107 6.13 -13.09 18.32
N ASP A 108 7.07 -13.87 17.79
CA ASP A 108 8.49 -13.48 17.69
C ASP A 108 8.73 -12.53 16.50
N TYR A 109 7.82 -12.49 15.53
CA TYR A 109 7.95 -11.67 14.32
C TYR A 109 7.40 -10.25 14.51
N PHE A 110 6.31 -10.12 15.27
CA PHE A 110 5.70 -8.83 15.60
C PHE A 110 5.98 -8.47 17.05
N ASP A 111 7.09 -7.76 17.27
CA ASP A 111 7.38 -7.18 18.58
C ASP A 111 6.18 -6.32 19.05
N PRO A 112 5.60 -6.57 20.24
CA PRO A 112 4.48 -5.78 20.75
C PRO A 112 4.78 -4.27 20.88
N GLY A 113 6.06 -3.89 20.98
CA GLY A 113 6.53 -2.51 21.00
C GLY A 113 6.75 -1.89 19.61
N LEU A 114 6.60 -2.66 18.52
CA LEU A 114 6.72 -2.17 17.15
C LEU A 114 5.33 -1.83 16.59
N ASP A 115 5.03 -0.53 16.55
CA ASP A 115 3.79 0.01 16.00
C ASP A 115 4.06 0.73 14.67
N PHE A 116 3.00 1.00 13.89
CA PHE A 116 3.08 1.79 12.66
C PHE A 116 2.78 3.28 12.95
N PRO A 117 3.22 4.23 12.10
CA PRO A 117 3.00 5.65 12.36
C PRO A 117 1.52 6.00 12.18
N LYS A 118 0.91 6.56 13.22
CA LYS A 118 -0.50 6.99 13.23
C LYS A 118 -0.58 8.47 12.89
N ARG A 119 -1.63 8.90 12.19
CA ARG A 119 -1.78 10.31 11.86
C ARG A 119 -1.93 11.14 13.14
N PRO A 120 -1.12 12.18 13.38
CA PRO A 120 -1.31 13.04 14.53
C PRO A 120 -2.67 13.76 14.46
N PRO A 121 -3.32 14.05 15.60
CA PRO A 121 -4.59 14.77 15.60
C PRO A 121 -4.47 16.11 14.88
N TRP A 122 -5.49 16.46 14.12
CA TRP A 122 -5.53 17.70 13.34
C TRP A 122 -6.95 18.24 13.25
N ASN A 123 -7.10 19.51 12.87
CA ASN A 123 -8.41 20.14 12.70
C ASN A 123 -8.41 21.14 11.52
N PHE A 124 -9.62 21.54 11.10
CA PHE A 124 -9.83 22.44 9.96
C PHE A 124 -9.27 23.85 10.12
N ASN A 125 -9.05 24.29 11.36
CA ASN A 125 -8.49 25.61 11.62
C ASN A 125 -6.98 25.64 11.35
N MET A 126 -6.34 24.47 11.18
CA MET A 126 -4.94 24.38 10.81
C MET A 126 -4.73 24.74 9.35
N SER A 127 -3.73 25.57 9.07
CA SER A 127 -3.29 25.81 7.70
C SER A 127 -2.69 24.54 7.09
N ARG A 128 -2.67 24.46 5.75
CA ARG A 128 -2.03 23.35 5.04
C ARG A 128 -0.56 23.20 5.42
N GLU A 129 0.15 24.32 5.54
CA GLU A 129 1.56 24.38 5.89
C GLU A 129 1.81 23.94 7.33
N GLU A 130 0.91 24.29 8.25
CA GLU A 130 0.95 23.86 9.65
C GLU A 130 0.72 22.35 9.77
N LEU A 131 -0.31 21.82 9.10
CA LEU A 131 -0.59 20.39 9.07
C LEU A 131 0.58 19.60 8.48
N ASP A 132 1.13 20.07 7.35
CA ASP A 132 2.30 19.44 6.72
C ASP A 132 3.50 19.43 7.66
N SER A 133 3.76 20.56 8.33
CA SER A 133 4.87 20.69 9.28
C SER A 133 4.71 19.78 10.50
N ARG A 134 3.47 19.59 10.98
CA ARG A 134 3.11 18.75 12.11
C ARG A 134 3.26 17.26 11.78
N GLU A 135 2.68 16.82 10.67
CA GLU A 135 2.81 15.43 10.19
C GLU A 135 4.28 15.08 9.90
N GLN A 136 5.02 16.00 9.28
CA GLN A 136 6.46 15.81 9.03
C GLN A 136 7.25 15.70 10.32
N ARG A 137 6.95 16.54 11.31
CA ARG A 137 7.63 16.48 12.62
C ARG A 137 7.35 15.14 13.30
N TYR A 138 6.08 14.75 13.41
CA TYR A 138 5.67 13.48 14.01
C TYR A 138 6.37 12.29 13.35
N PHE A 139 6.33 12.20 12.02
CA PHE A 139 6.94 11.07 11.31
C PHE A 139 8.47 11.04 11.46
N THR A 140 9.11 12.21 11.52
CA THR A 140 10.55 12.29 11.79
C THR A 140 10.89 11.78 13.20
N GLU A 141 10.12 12.19 14.20
CA GLU A 141 10.29 11.71 15.58
C GLU A 141 10.06 10.20 15.69
N TYR A 142 9.03 9.67 15.01
CA TYR A 142 8.75 8.24 14.92
C TYR A 142 9.92 7.44 14.33
N VAL A 143 10.50 7.88 13.21
CA VAL A 143 11.65 7.17 12.59
C VAL A 143 12.88 7.23 13.51
N LEU A 144 13.15 8.38 14.13
CA LEU A 144 14.28 8.52 15.08
C LEU A 144 14.12 7.63 16.32
N GLU A 145 12.89 7.41 16.76
CA GLU A 145 12.60 6.49 17.85
C GLU A 145 12.81 5.03 17.44
N LEU A 146 12.41 4.64 16.23
CA LEU A 146 12.70 3.32 15.69
C LEU A 146 14.19 3.07 15.58
N GLU A 147 14.97 4.01 15.03
CA GLU A 147 16.43 3.91 14.91
C GLU A 147 17.13 3.81 16.27
N ARG A 148 16.52 4.35 17.34
CA ARG A 148 17.06 4.26 18.70
C ARG A 148 16.75 2.93 19.37
N ARG A 149 15.55 2.40 19.12
CA ARG A 149 15.04 1.18 19.79
C ARG A 149 15.48 -0.10 19.08
N TYR A 150 15.58 -0.08 17.75
CA TYR A 150 15.81 -1.25 16.94
C TYR A 150 17.05 -1.10 16.06
N ASP A 151 17.76 -2.20 15.85
CA ASP A 151 18.78 -2.26 14.82
C ASP A 151 18.10 -2.35 13.45
N MET A 152 18.21 -1.27 12.67
CA MET A 152 17.65 -1.15 11.32
C MET A 152 18.06 -2.31 10.39
N LYS A 153 19.18 -2.99 10.66
CA LYS A 153 19.66 -4.14 9.86
C LYS A 153 18.80 -5.39 10.03
N HIS A 154 18.16 -5.54 11.18
CA HIS A 154 17.34 -6.69 11.52
C HIS A 154 15.85 -6.43 11.28
N MET A 155 15.47 -5.19 10.96
CA MET A 155 14.11 -4.84 10.62
C MET A 155 13.77 -5.17 9.16
N SER A 156 12.50 -5.54 8.95
CA SER A 156 11.95 -5.63 7.59
C SER A 156 11.96 -4.27 6.91
N TYR A 157 12.03 -4.26 5.57
CA TYR A 157 11.91 -3.04 4.80
C TYR A 157 10.55 -2.38 5.05
N PHE A 158 10.59 -1.09 5.39
CA PHE A 158 9.40 -0.25 5.48
C PHE A 158 9.65 1.08 4.77
N GLU A 159 8.56 1.76 4.45
CA GLU A 159 8.60 2.99 3.67
C GLU A 159 8.99 4.20 4.53
N LEU A 160 10.00 4.95 4.09
CA LEU A 160 10.50 6.17 4.73
C LEU A 160 9.88 7.44 4.12
N ASN A 161 9.05 7.32 3.09
CA ASN A 161 8.30 8.43 2.53
C ASN A 161 6.96 8.64 3.26
N LEU A 162 6.85 9.76 3.97
CA LEU A 162 5.62 10.19 4.63
C LEU A 162 4.41 10.25 3.68
N GLU A 163 4.62 10.58 2.40
CA GLU A 163 3.52 10.65 1.43
C GLU A 163 2.81 9.32 1.23
N THR A 164 3.53 8.21 1.40
CA THR A 164 2.95 6.86 1.35
C THR A 164 2.10 6.62 2.59
N TRP A 165 2.62 6.87 3.80
CA TRP A 165 1.85 6.74 5.05
C TRP A 165 0.60 7.63 5.07
N ARG A 166 0.68 8.84 4.50
CA ARG A 166 -0.49 9.72 4.28
C ARG A 166 -1.59 9.04 3.45
N GLN A 167 -1.25 8.18 2.49
CA GLN A 167 -2.27 7.43 1.74
C GLN A 167 -2.97 6.40 2.61
N LEU A 168 -2.24 5.69 3.49
CA LEU A 168 -2.85 4.75 4.42
C LEU A 168 -3.77 5.48 5.39
N TRP A 169 -3.31 6.57 5.98
CA TRP A 169 -4.14 7.41 6.86
C TRP A 169 -5.43 7.84 6.16
N ARG A 170 -5.34 8.26 4.90
CA ARG A 170 -6.52 8.65 4.12
C ARG A 170 -7.49 7.50 3.88
N VAL A 171 -6.99 6.29 3.59
CA VAL A 171 -7.85 5.10 3.48
C VAL A 171 -8.56 4.84 4.80
N LEU A 172 -7.80 4.75 5.90
CA LEU A 172 -8.34 4.45 7.22
C LEU A 172 -9.37 5.49 7.68
N GLU A 173 -9.17 6.76 7.34
CA GLU A 173 -10.13 7.83 7.63
C GLU A 173 -11.40 7.71 6.80
N LEU A 174 -11.28 7.48 5.49
CA LEU A 174 -12.43 7.51 4.57
C LEU A 174 -13.27 6.25 4.54
N SER A 175 -12.69 5.08 4.83
CA SER A 175 -13.37 3.80 4.70
C SER A 175 -14.32 3.52 5.86
N ASP A 176 -15.50 2.99 5.56
CA ASP A 176 -16.38 2.38 6.57
C ASP A 176 -15.85 0.99 6.96
N ILE A 177 -15.34 0.25 5.98
CA ILE A 177 -14.76 -1.10 6.15
C ILE A 177 -13.32 -1.11 5.63
N VAL A 178 -12.39 -1.64 6.42
CA VAL A 178 -10.99 -1.83 6.00
C VAL A 178 -10.80 -3.28 5.51
N LEU A 179 -10.48 -3.42 4.23
CA LEU A 179 -10.18 -4.70 3.58
C LEU A 179 -8.66 -4.92 3.55
N VAL A 180 -8.16 -5.81 4.41
CA VAL A 180 -6.73 -6.16 4.45
C VAL A 180 -6.48 -7.36 3.53
N ILE A 181 -5.67 -7.17 2.50
CA ILE A 181 -5.40 -8.17 1.47
C ILE A 181 -4.00 -8.75 1.68
N VAL A 182 -3.93 -10.07 1.86
CA VAL A 182 -2.68 -10.81 2.09
C VAL A 182 -2.49 -11.91 1.05
N ASP A 183 -1.24 -12.30 0.81
CA ASP A 183 -0.91 -13.45 -0.04
C ASP A 183 -1.01 -14.74 0.78
N ILE A 184 -1.75 -15.74 0.28
CA ILE A 184 -2.00 -17.02 0.99
C ILE A 184 -0.74 -17.78 1.40
N ARG A 185 0.40 -17.49 0.77
CA ARG A 185 1.67 -18.18 1.06
C ARG A 185 2.30 -17.72 2.38
N TYR A 186 2.06 -16.47 2.78
CA TYR A 186 2.63 -15.88 3.99
C TYR A 186 1.63 -14.96 4.71
N PRO A 187 0.37 -15.39 4.94
CA PRO A 187 -0.70 -14.46 5.31
C PRO A 187 -0.48 -13.88 6.71
N ALA A 188 0.05 -14.68 7.64
CA ALA A 188 0.34 -14.22 9.00
C ALA A 188 1.43 -13.15 9.08
N LEU A 189 2.49 -13.26 8.26
CA LEU A 189 3.54 -12.24 8.18
C LEU A 189 3.08 -10.95 7.49
N MET A 190 2.01 -11.04 6.70
CA MET A 190 1.44 -9.91 5.95
C MET A 190 0.25 -9.26 6.66
N PHE A 191 -0.13 -9.74 7.84
CA PHE A 191 -1.24 -9.23 8.64
C PHE A 191 -0.72 -8.63 9.97
N PRO A 192 -0.40 -7.33 10.02
CA PRO A 192 0.14 -6.71 11.22
C PRO A 192 -0.91 -6.64 12.34
N PRO A 193 -0.64 -7.22 13.53
CA PRO A 193 -1.58 -7.16 14.67
C PRO A 193 -1.87 -5.71 15.12
N SER A 194 -0.86 -4.84 15.06
CA SER A 194 -0.98 -3.42 15.43
C SER A 194 -1.98 -2.66 14.55
N LEU A 195 -2.04 -2.98 13.25
CA LEU A 195 -3.01 -2.39 12.33
C LEU A 195 -4.43 -2.87 12.65
N HIS A 196 -4.61 -4.18 12.90
CA HIS A 196 -5.90 -4.74 13.31
C HIS A 196 -6.41 -4.04 14.57
N GLN A 197 -5.59 -4.03 15.63
CA GLN A 197 -5.93 -3.40 16.90
C GLN A 197 -6.33 -1.92 16.74
N PHE A 198 -5.57 -1.16 15.95
CA PHE A 198 -5.88 0.25 15.72
C PHE A 198 -7.23 0.43 15.01
N VAL A 199 -7.53 -0.38 13.99
CA VAL A 199 -8.80 -0.26 13.26
C VAL A 199 -9.99 -0.68 14.12
N THR A 200 -9.90 -1.81 14.83
CA THR A 200 -11.03 -2.35 15.58
C THR A 200 -11.25 -1.68 16.93
N GLU A 201 -10.18 -1.41 17.69
CA GLU A 201 -10.29 -0.87 19.05
C GLU A 201 -10.28 0.66 19.09
N THR A 202 -9.41 1.30 18.28
CA THR A 202 -9.27 2.76 18.30
C THR A 202 -10.24 3.43 17.33
N LEU A 203 -10.28 2.99 16.07
CA LEU A 203 -11.19 3.57 15.08
C LEU A 203 -12.61 3.01 15.17
N LYS A 204 -12.80 1.86 15.83
CA LYS A 204 -14.09 1.15 15.94
C LYS A 204 -14.73 0.88 14.58
N LYS A 205 -13.90 0.49 13.62
CA LYS A 205 -14.30 0.14 12.26
C LYS A 205 -14.21 -1.35 12.03
N ASP A 206 -15.03 -1.84 11.11
CA ASP A 206 -14.99 -3.24 10.69
C ASP A 206 -13.78 -3.52 9.81
N MET A 207 -13.14 -4.67 10.05
CA MET A 207 -12.03 -5.17 9.27
C MET A 207 -12.40 -6.51 8.64
N ILE A 208 -12.05 -6.68 7.37
CA ILE A 208 -12.20 -7.93 6.63
C ILE A 208 -10.81 -8.34 6.11
N LEU A 209 -10.39 -9.56 6.42
CA LEU A 209 -9.17 -10.16 5.90
C LEU A 209 -9.47 -10.92 4.61
N VAL A 210 -8.72 -10.65 3.55
CA VAL A 210 -8.77 -11.42 2.30
C VAL A 210 -7.48 -12.21 2.12
N LEU A 211 -7.60 -13.53 2.21
CA LEU A 211 -6.59 -14.47 1.77
C LEU A 211 -6.63 -14.55 0.24
N ASN A 212 -5.73 -13.82 -0.42
CA ASN A 212 -5.69 -13.75 -1.88
C ASN A 212 -4.72 -14.78 -2.47
N LYS A 213 -4.92 -15.09 -3.76
CA LYS A 213 -4.14 -16.06 -4.54
C LYS A 213 -4.24 -17.49 -3.99
N ILE A 214 -5.40 -17.86 -3.46
CA ILE A 214 -5.64 -19.20 -2.89
C ILE A 214 -5.33 -20.33 -3.87
N ASP A 215 -5.34 -20.05 -5.18
CA ASP A 215 -4.94 -20.97 -6.25
C ASP A 215 -3.46 -21.40 -6.20
N LEU A 216 -2.62 -20.70 -5.43
CA LEU A 216 -1.22 -21.04 -5.22
C LEU A 216 -0.97 -21.99 -4.03
N ALA A 217 -2.02 -22.31 -3.26
CA ALA A 217 -1.93 -23.11 -2.05
C ALA A 217 -2.87 -24.34 -2.12
N PRO A 218 -2.49 -25.48 -1.53
CA PRO A 218 -3.40 -26.61 -1.36
C PRO A 218 -4.61 -26.24 -0.51
N ALA A 219 -5.80 -26.79 -0.84
CA ALA A 219 -7.04 -26.49 -0.11
C ALA A 219 -6.94 -26.72 1.43
N PRO A 220 -6.29 -27.79 1.94
CA PRO A 220 -6.11 -27.95 3.38
C PRO A 220 -5.36 -26.79 4.05
N LEU A 221 -4.35 -26.23 3.36
CA LEU A 221 -3.58 -25.08 3.87
C LEU A 221 -4.45 -23.83 3.93
N VAL A 222 -5.30 -23.60 2.93
CA VAL A 222 -6.23 -22.46 2.90
C VAL A 222 -7.23 -22.55 4.06
N VAL A 223 -7.74 -23.74 4.34
CA VAL A 223 -8.65 -23.99 5.47
C VAL A 223 -7.93 -23.79 6.81
N ALA A 224 -6.71 -24.31 6.96
CA ALA A 224 -5.91 -24.15 8.16
C ALA A 224 -5.62 -22.67 8.48
N TRP A 225 -5.22 -21.87 7.47
CA TRP A 225 -5.04 -20.43 7.66
C TRP A 225 -6.33 -19.73 8.04
N THR A 226 -7.45 -20.11 7.42
CA THR A 226 -8.76 -19.54 7.75
C THR A 226 -9.09 -19.79 9.22
N HIS A 227 -8.92 -21.02 9.70
CA HIS A 227 -9.14 -21.37 11.11
C HIS A 227 -8.22 -20.58 12.05
N TYR A 228 -6.92 -20.52 11.73
CA TYR A 228 -5.93 -19.79 12.52
C TYR A 228 -6.33 -18.33 12.76
N PHE A 229 -6.76 -17.61 11.71
CA PHE A 229 -7.16 -16.20 11.86
C PHE A 229 -8.47 -16.02 12.63
N LEU A 230 -9.45 -16.91 12.42
CA LEU A 230 -10.72 -16.86 13.16
C LEU A 230 -10.53 -17.14 14.65
N GLU A 231 -9.59 -18.04 14.98
CA GLU A 231 -9.24 -18.37 16.37
C GLU A 231 -8.43 -17.25 17.04
N LYS A 232 -7.40 -16.72 16.35
CA LYS A 232 -6.52 -15.67 16.90
C LYS A 232 -7.19 -14.29 16.98
N TYR A 233 -8.11 -13.99 16.06
CA TYR A 233 -8.80 -12.70 16.00
C TYR A 233 -10.33 -12.90 16.00
N PRO A 234 -10.94 -13.08 17.19
CA PRO A 234 -12.39 -13.23 17.31
C PRO A 234 -13.13 -12.04 16.69
N GLY A 235 -14.12 -12.32 15.83
CA GLY A 235 -14.91 -11.31 15.13
C GLY A 235 -14.32 -10.84 13.79
N LEU A 236 -13.07 -11.23 13.45
CA LEU A 236 -12.50 -10.95 12.13
C LEU A 236 -13.21 -11.80 11.05
N GLN A 237 -13.69 -11.15 9.99
CA GLN A 237 -14.21 -11.86 8.84
C GLN A 237 -13.07 -12.23 7.89
N VAL A 238 -12.94 -13.52 7.56
CA VAL A 238 -11.88 -14.05 6.69
C VAL A 238 -12.48 -14.55 5.38
N LEU A 239 -12.00 -14.00 4.26
CA LEU A 239 -12.45 -14.32 2.91
C LEU A 239 -11.33 -14.99 2.11
N GLN A 240 -11.69 -16.05 1.39
CA GLN A 240 -10.80 -16.73 0.47
C GLN A 240 -11.07 -16.22 -0.95
N PHE A 241 -10.04 -15.72 -1.64
CA PHE A 241 -10.19 -15.08 -2.94
C PHE A 241 -9.14 -15.52 -3.96
N THR A 242 -9.57 -15.68 -5.21
CA THR A 242 -8.68 -15.75 -6.37
C THR A 242 -9.14 -14.74 -7.43
N SER A 243 -8.20 -13.95 -7.94
CA SER A 243 -8.48 -12.99 -9.03
C SER A 243 -8.57 -13.66 -10.40
N PHE A 244 -8.15 -14.93 -10.50
CA PHE A 244 -8.09 -15.70 -11.75
C PHE A 244 -8.76 -17.06 -11.56
N PRO A 245 -10.10 -17.09 -11.36
CA PRO A 245 -10.84 -18.35 -11.28
C PRO A 245 -10.65 -19.19 -12.55
N SER A 246 -10.85 -20.50 -12.45
CA SER A 246 -10.55 -21.47 -13.50
C SER A 246 -11.21 -21.13 -14.85
N TYR A 247 -12.44 -20.61 -14.85
CA TYR A 247 -13.14 -20.19 -16.07
C TYR A 247 -12.52 -18.97 -16.77
N ASN A 248 -11.72 -18.15 -16.07
CA ASN A 248 -10.96 -17.05 -16.66
C ASN A 248 -9.61 -17.50 -17.26
N LEU A 249 -9.28 -18.80 -17.20
CA LEU A 249 -8.00 -19.37 -17.62
C LEU A 249 -8.19 -20.37 -18.78
N ARG A 250 -7.27 -20.35 -19.77
CA ARG A 250 -7.11 -21.36 -20.83
C ARG A 250 -5.89 -22.24 -20.53
N GLY A 251 -6.05 -23.56 -20.61
CA GLY A 251 -4.96 -24.55 -20.54
C GLY A 251 -5.45 -25.94 -20.09
N LYS A 252 -4.72 -27.01 -20.43
CA LYS A 252 -5.06 -28.39 -19.99
C LYS A 252 -4.92 -28.50 -18.47
N THR A 253 -5.91 -29.12 -17.82
CA THR A 253 -6.00 -29.29 -16.36
C THR A 253 -5.03 -30.34 -15.80
N GLN A 254 -4.34 -31.10 -16.65
CA GLN A 254 -3.71 -32.38 -16.28
C GLN A 254 -2.18 -32.38 -16.07
N ASP A 255 -1.45 -31.30 -16.37
CA ASP A 255 -0.01 -31.30 -16.11
C ASP A 255 0.27 -31.01 -14.63
N LYS A 256 0.66 -32.06 -13.89
CA LYS A 256 1.11 -32.05 -12.49
C LYS A 256 2.43 -31.26 -12.27
N ALA A 257 2.97 -30.63 -13.31
CA ALA A 257 4.11 -29.72 -13.21
C ALA A 257 3.57 -28.28 -13.07
N GLY A 258 3.81 -27.69 -11.90
CA GLY A 258 3.19 -26.44 -11.45
C GLY A 258 3.20 -25.27 -12.45
N ALA A 259 2.21 -24.38 -12.26
CA ALA A 259 2.14 -22.98 -12.69
C ALA A 259 2.65 -22.57 -14.09
N ASN A 260 2.87 -23.49 -15.03
CA ASN A 260 3.29 -23.14 -16.38
C ASN A 260 2.08 -22.69 -17.22
N ILE A 261 1.97 -21.37 -17.31
CA ILE A 261 1.32 -20.55 -18.34
C ILE A 261 -0.10 -21.00 -18.74
N ARG A 262 -1.02 -20.99 -17.77
CA ARG A 262 -2.43 -20.79 -18.10
C ARG A 262 -2.59 -19.39 -18.67
N ARG A 263 -2.96 -19.27 -19.95
CA ARG A 263 -3.18 -17.97 -20.59
C ARG A 263 -4.59 -17.51 -20.27
N ARG A 264 -4.80 -16.20 -20.12
CA ARG A 264 -6.13 -15.64 -19.86
C ARG A 264 -7.11 -16.01 -21.00
N LYS A 265 -8.29 -16.53 -20.65
CA LYS A 265 -9.41 -16.78 -21.58
C LYS A 265 -10.16 -15.45 -21.78
N GLY A 266 -10.15 -14.90 -22.99
CA GLY A 266 -11.02 -13.78 -23.38
C GLY A 266 -10.96 -12.53 -22.48
N ARG A 267 -12.11 -11.83 -22.38
CA ARG A 267 -12.31 -10.68 -21.48
C ARG A 267 -12.25 -11.14 -20.02
N GLN A 268 -11.78 -10.27 -19.12
CA GLN A 268 -11.78 -10.58 -17.69
C GLN A 268 -13.23 -10.64 -17.24
N ARG A 269 -13.73 -11.80 -16.81
CA ARG A 269 -15.03 -11.88 -16.13
C ARG A 269 -14.87 -11.59 -14.65
N MET A 270 -15.98 -11.22 -14.01
CA MET A 270 -16.01 -11.04 -12.56
C MET A 270 -15.61 -12.35 -11.86
N ALA A 271 -14.85 -12.25 -10.77
CA ALA A 271 -14.66 -13.37 -9.84
C ALA A 271 -15.92 -13.51 -8.96
N ALA A 272 -17.00 -14.01 -9.55
CA ALA A 272 -18.35 -13.94 -8.98
C ALA A 272 -18.46 -14.56 -7.58
N GLU A 273 -17.89 -15.75 -7.36
CA GLU A 273 -17.89 -16.40 -6.03
C GLU A 273 -17.19 -15.54 -4.96
N GLY A 274 -16.05 -14.93 -5.32
CA GLY A 274 -15.31 -14.06 -4.41
C GLY A 274 -16.04 -12.74 -4.15
N ALA A 275 -16.67 -12.18 -5.18
CA ALA A 275 -17.50 -10.98 -5.07
C ALA A 275 -18.76 -11.22 -4.21
N GLN A 276 -19.39 -12.39 -4.36
CA GLN A 276 -20.54 -12.82 -3.57
C GLN A 276 -20.19 -12.94 -2.09
N LYS A 277 -19.06 -13.61 -1.76
CA LYS A 277 -18.58 -13.71 -0.37
C LYS A 277 -18.28 -12.34 0.24
N LEU A 278 -17.69 -11.42 -0.52
CA LEU A 278 -17.45 -10.06 -0.05
C LEU A 278 -18.75 -9.30 0.16
N LEU A 279 -19.72 -9.42 -0.76
CA LEU A 279 -21.05 -8.82 -0.61
C LEU A 279 -21.73 -9.30 0.66
N GLU A 280 -21.69 -10.60 0.96
CA GLU A 280 -22.27 -11.18 2.17
C GLU A 280 -21.59 -10.66 3.44
N ALA A 281 -20.27 -10.53 3.43
CA ALA A 281 -19.52 -9.94 4.54
C ALA A 281 -19.88 -8.46 4.74
N CYS A 282 -20.02 -7.69 3.66
CA CYS A 282 -20.47 -6.31 3.72
C CYS A 282 -21.92 -6.19 4.22
N LYS A 283 -22.84 -7.06 3.78
CA LYS A 283 -24.23 -7.07 4.26
C LYS A 283 -24.33 -7.21 5.78
N LYS A 284 -23.50 -8.09 6.36
CA LYS A 284 -23.43 -8.27 7.82
C LYS A 284 -22.98 -7.02 8.56
N VAL A 285 -22.07 -6.24 7.95
CA VAL A 285 -21.53 -5.01 8.54
C VAL A 285 -22.46 -3.82 8.36
N THR A 286 -23.14 -3.74 7.22
CA THR A 286 -24.06 -2.64 6.91
C THR A 286 -25.40 -2.78 7.59
N ASP A 287 -25.81 -3.99 7.98
CA ASP A 287 -27.08 -4.28 8.68
C ASP A 287 -28.31 -3.54 8.11
N GLY A 288 -28.39 -3.46 6.78
CA GLY A 288 -29.48 -2.78 6.06
C GLY A 288 -29.39 -1.25 5.97
N GLU A 289 -28.39 -0.60 6.58
CA GLU A 289 -28.18 0.85 6.49
C GLU A 289 -27.81 1.32 5.07
N VAL A 290 -27.27 0.42 4.23
CA VAL A 290 -26.90 0.70 2.83
C VAL A 290 -27.62 -0.28 1.91
N ASP A 291 -28.24 0.25 0.85
CA ASP A 291 -28.82 -0.58 -0.20
C ASP A 291 -27.73 -1.17 -1.09
N LEU A 292 -27.54 -2.49 -0.99
CA LEU A 292 -26.58 -3.28 -1.76
C LEU A 292 -27.24 -4.08 -2.91
N THR A 293 -28.52 -3.85 -3.19
CA THR A 293 -29.29 -4.60 -4.21
C THR A 293 -28.68 -4.45 -5.60
N SER A 294 -28.26 -3.25 -5.98
CA SER A 294 -27.57 -3.00 -7.25
C SER A 294 -26.30 -3.85 -7.41
N TRP A 295 -25.54 -4.05 -6.32
CA TRP A 295 -24.34 -4.88 -6.36
C TRP A 295 -24.67 -6.36 -6.45
N GLN A 296 -25.70 -6.81 -5.73
CA GLN A 296 -26.20 -8.18 -5.81
C GLN A 296 -26.71 -8.53 -7.22
N ASN A 297 -27.46 -7.63 -7.86
CA ASN A 297 -27.96 -7.83 -9.22
C ASN A 297 -26.79 -7.96 -10.21
N LYS A 298 -25.80 -7.07 -10.10
CA LYS A 298 -24.58 -7.12 -10.92
C LYS A 298 -23.83 -8.45 -10.81
N ILE A 299 -23.72 -9.02 -9.61
CA ILE A 299 -23.08 -10.33 -9.41
C ILE A 299 -23.93 -11.44 -10.03
N SER A 300 -25.26 -11.39 -9.81
CA SER A 300 -26.20 -12.40 -10.31
C SER A 300 -26.24 -12.44 -11.84
N GLU A 301 -26.22 -11.27 -12.49
CA GLU A 301 -26.13 -11.14 -13.95
C GLU A 301 -24.84 -11.80 -14.48
N GLU A 302 -23.68 -11.50 -13.88
CA GLU A 302 -22.39 -12.10 -14.29
C GLU A 302 -22.32 -13.63 -14.09
N MET A 303 -22.99 -14.16 -13.07
CA MET A 303 -23.11 -15.61 -12.84
C MET A 303 -24.00 -16.31 -13.87
N ASN A 304 -25.04 -15.62 -14.35
CA ASN A 304 -26.00 -16.15 -15.31
C ASN A 304 -25.57 -15.98 -16.77
N LEU A 305 -24.50 -15.22 -17.05
CA LEU A 305 -23.91 -15.16 -18.38
C LEU A 305 -23.35 -16.53 -18.77
N GLU A 306 -24.06 -17.22 -19.68
CA GLU A 306 -23.61 -18.46 -20.30
C GLU A 306 -22.26 -18.23 -21.00
N ASP A 307 -21.41 -19.26 -21.01
CA ASP A 307 -20.04 -19.21 -21.56
C ASP A 307 -20.07 -19.24 -23.10
N ASP A 308 -21.01 -18.51 -23.69
CA ASP A 308 -21.24 -18.50 -25.13
C ASP A 308 -20.04 -17.88 -25.81
N SER A 309 -19.41 -18.73 -26.60
CA SER A 309 -18.30 -18.42 -27.47
C SER A 309 -18.79 -17.50 -28.57
N ASP A 310 -18.83 -16.20 -28.32
CA ASP A 310 -18.46 -15.19 -29.31
C ASP A 310 -18.34 -13.80 -28.67
N ASP A 311 -17.40 -13.03 -29.21
CA ASP A 311 -17.02 -11.67 -28.82
C ASP A 311 -18.16 -10.65 -29.09
N GLU A 312 -19.35 -10.84 -28.52
CA GLU A 312 -20.38 -9.80 -28.55
C GLU A 312 -20.13 -8.78 -27.42
N LYS A 313 -19.93 -7.54 -27.87
CA LYS A 313 -19.80 -6.36 -27.03
C LYS A 313 -21.08 -6.16 -26.23
N VAL A 314 -21.17 -6.73 -25.04
CA VAL A 314 -22.03 -6.15 -24.01
C VAL A 314 -21.36 -4.86 -23.55
N GLU A 315 -21.81 -3.74 -24.13
CA GLU A 315 -21.54 -2.39 -23.64
C GLU A 315 -22.16 -2.24 -22.25
N ILE A 316 -21.48 -2.75 -21.23
CA ILE A 316 -21.78 -2.40 -19.85
C ILE A 316 -21.39 -0.93 -19.72
N GLU A 317 -22.40 -0.06 -19.61
CA GLU A 317 -22.26 1.38 -19.42
C GLU A 317 -21.06 1.73 -18.53
N ASP A 318 -20.33 2.76 -18.95
CA ASP A 318 -19.14 3.27 -18.30
C ASP A 318 -19.45 3.99 -16.99
N THR A 319 -19.91 3.25 -15.97
CA THR A 319 -20.03 3.77 -14.60
C THR A 319 -18.70 3.69 -13.84
N VAL A 320 -17.56 3.91 -14.50
CA VAL A 320 -16.25 4.00 -13.82
C VAL A 320 -15.74 5.41 -13.94
N THR A 321 -16.21 6.28 -13.05
CA THR A 321 -15.59 7.58 -12.85
C THR A 321 -14.46 7.42 -11.84
N VAL A 322 -13.22 7.30 -12.32
CA VAL A 322 -12.05 7.47 -11.46
C VAL A 322 -11.91 8.96 -11.16
N LYS A 323 -12.49 9.42 -10.07
CA LYS A 323 -12.34 10.82 -9.62
C LYS A 323 -11.00 10.95 -8.90
N LYS A 324 -10.22 11.99 -9.25
CA LYS A 324 -9.17 12.49 -8.34
C LYS A 324 -9.88 12.95 -7.07
N SER A 325 -9.56 12.30 -5.95
CA SER A 325 -10.21 12.56 -4.67
C SER A 325 -10.09 14.02 -4.28
N ASP A 326 -11.20 14.61 -3.86
CA ASP A 326 -11.24 15.86 -3.13
C ASP A 326 -10.34 15.73 -1.88
N THR A 327 -9.44 16.69 -1.73
CA THR A 327 -8.50 16.77 -0.59
C THR A 327 -9.15 17.42 0.64
N GLY A 328 -10.42 17.82 0.55
CA GLY A 328 -11.23 18.21 1.70
C GLY A 328 -11.32 17.07 2.73
N TYR A 329 -11.11 17.40 3.99
CA TYR A 329 -11.46 16.51 5.09
C TYR A 329 -12.93 16.67 5.40
N GLU A 330 -13.56 15.55 5.69
CA GLU A 330 -14.87 15.49 6.27
C GLU A 330 -14.72 14.54 7.45
N VAL A 331 -15.32 14.88 8.59
CA VAL A 331 -15.41 13.91 9.70
C VAL A 331 -16.03 12.66 9.12
N HIS A 332 -15.38 11.51 9.34
CA HIS A 332 -15.89 10.25 8.81
C HIS A 332 -17.28 10.00 9.40
N GLU A 333 -18.27 10.07 8.52
CA GLU A 333 -19.64 9.70 8.81
C GLU A 333 -19.87 8.34 8.16
N LYS A 334 -20.23 7.36 9.01
CA LYS A 334 -20.47 5.99 8.55
C LYS A 334 -21.57 6.03 7.51
N PHE A 335 -21.31 5.44 6.34
CA PHE A 335 -22.25 5.38 5.21
C PHE A 335 -22.75 6.74 4.71
N LYS A 336 -21.89 7.76 4.74
CA LYS A 336 -22.22 9.12 4.29
C LYS A 336 -22.95 9.13 2.95
N GLY A 337 -24.18 9.66 2.95
CA GLY A 337 -25.03 9.75 1.77
C GLY A 337 -25.53 8.39 1.27
N GLY A 338 -25.67 7.39 2.16
CA GLY A 338 -26.10 6.04 1.81
C GLY A 338 -25.04 5.25 1.03
N MET A 339 -23.77 5.63 1.12
CA MET A 339 -22.68 5.05 0.34
C MET A 339 -21.69 4.29 1.23
N LEU A 340 -21.51 3.00 0.95
CA LEU A 340 -20.49 2.15 1.55
C LEU A 340 -19.13 2.40 0.91
N THR A 341 -18.13 2.70 1.74
CA THR A 341 -16.74 2.92 1.36
C THR A 341 -15.85 1.81 1.88
N ILE A 342 -15.27 1.00 0.99
CA ILE A 342 -14.37 -0.10 1.34
C ILE A 342 -12.93 0.29 1.03
N GLY A 343 -12.07 0.33 2.04
CA GLY A 343 -10.66 0.70 1.91
C GLY A 343 -9.76 -0.51 1.76
N CYS A 344 -9.07 -0.66 0.62
CA CYS A 344 -8.16 -1.77 0.38
C CYS A 344 -6.74 -1.45 0.89
N VAL A 345 -6.22 -2.27 1.82
CA VAL A 345 -4.86 -2.15 2.39
C VAL A 345 -4.11 -3.47 2.20
N GLY A 346 -2.78 -3.40 2.08
CA GLY A 346 -1.92 -4.58 2.04
C GLY A 346 -0.59 -4.31 1.33
N GLN A 347 0.35 -5.24 1.49
CA GLN A 347 1.71 -5.12 0.97
C GLN A 347 1.77 -4.97 -0.57
N PRO A 348 2.88 -4.46 -1.13
CA PRO A 348 3.10 -4.49 -2.57
C PRO A 348 2.92 -5.91 -3.16
N ASN A 349 2.37 -6.00 -4.36
CA ASN A 349 2.22 -7.25 -5.11
C ASN A 349 1.37 -8.38 -4.48
N VAL A 350 0.68 -8.16 -3.36
CA VAL A 350 -0.32 -9.12 -2.82
C VAL A 350 -1.56 -9.27 -3.71
N GLY A 351 -1.73 -8.37 -4.69
CA GLY A 351 -2.78 -8.45 -5.70
C GLY A 351 -3.99 -7.56 -5.44
N LYS A 352 -3.86 -6.47 -4.67
CA LYS A 352 -4.94 -5.49 -4.39
C LYS A 352 -5.66 -5.02 -5.65
N SER A 353 -4.94 -4.40 -6.58
CA SER A 353 -5.53 -3.87 -7.82
C SER A 353 -6.03 -4.98 -8.75
N SER A 354 -5.45 -6.19 -8.70
CA SER A 354 -5.97 -7.37 -9.41
C SER A 354 -7.31 -7.84 -8.84
N LEU A 355 -7.44 -7.86 -7.51
CA LEU A 355 -8.68 -8.18 -6.81
C LEU A 355 -9.77 -7.16 -7.14
N MET A 356 -9.45 -5.86 -7.16
CA MET A 356 -10.40 -4.82 -7.57
C MET A 356 -10.90 -5.04 -9.01
N ASN A 357 -9.99 -5.29 -9.96
CA ASN A 357 -10.37 -5.59 -11.34
C ASN A 357 -11.24 -6.86 -11.45
N ALA A 358 -10.94 -7.88 -10.62
CA ALA A 358 -11.71 -9.11 -10.58
C ALA A 358 -13.11 -8.93 -9.98
N ILE A 359 -13.27 -8.10 -8.95
CA ILE A 359 -14.59 -7.76 -8.39
C ILE A 359 -15.38 -6.86 -9.33
N MET A 360 -14.70 -5.98 -10.08
CA MET A 360 -15.36 -5.12 -11.06
C MET A 360 -15.84 -5.86 -12.30
N GLY A 361 -15.25 -7.01 -12.63
CA GLY A 361 -15.48 -7.71 -13.90
C GLY A 361 -14.88 -7.00 -15.12
N LYS A 362 -14.07 -5.95 -14.90
CA LYS A 362 -13.35 -5.24 -15.96
C LYS A 362 -12.07 -4.61 -15.44
N LYS A 363 -11.17 -4.28 -16.35
CA LYS A 363 -9.89 -3.63 -16.00
C LYS A 363 -10.14 -2.14 -15.72
N VAL A 364 -10.12 -1.77 -14.45
CA VAL A 364 -10.30 -0.39 -13.96
C VAL A 364 -9.00 0.23 -13.42
N VAL A 365 -8.11 -0.59 -12.85
CA VAL A 365 -6.80 -0.17 -12.35
C VAL A 365 -5.69 -0.85 -13.14
N SER A 366 -4.61 -0.12 -13.40
CA SER A 366 -3.38 -0.71 -13.95
C SER A 366 -2.71 -1.64 -12.94
N VAL A 367 -2.17 -2.76 -13.43
CA VAL A 367 -1.48 -3.76 -12.61
C VAL A 367 -0.07 -3.96 -13.14
N SER A 368 0.89 -4.14 -12.23
CA SER A 368 2.28 -4.45 -12.57
C SER A 368 2.85 -5.41 -11.54
N ARG A 369 3.89 -6.16 -11.94
CA ARG A 369 4.69 -7.01 -11.04
C ARG A 369 5.70 -6.19 -10.24
N THR A 370 5.99 -4.96 -10.67
CA THR A 370 6.94 -4.07 -10.01
C THR A 370 6.28 -3.38 -8.81
N PRO A 371 6.89 -3.44 -7.60
CA PRO A 371 6.44 -2.67 -6.45
C PRO A 371 6.35 -1.16 -6.74
N GLY A 372 5.44 -0.46 -6.06
CA GLY A 372 5.25 0.99 -6.23
C GLY A 372 4.56 1.41 -7.53
N HIS A 373 3.82 0.49 -8.17
CA HIS A 373 3.03 0.80 -9.36
C HIS A 373 1.82 1.69 -9.05
N THR A 374 1.03 1.33 -8.04
CA THR A 374 -0.03 2.19 -7.50
C THR A 374 0.62 3.26 -6.63
N LYS A 375 0.59 4.51 -7.10
CA LYS A 375 1.27 5.65 -6.45
C LYS A 375 0.32 6.62 -5.75
N HIS A 376 -0.96 6.55 -6.04
CA HIS A 376 -1.95 7.50 -5.57
C HIS A 376 -3.16 6.78 -5.06
N PHE A 377 -3.77 7.34 -4.02
CA PHE A 377 -5.13 7.00 -3.62
C PHE A 377 -6.09 7.17 -4.80
N GLN A 378 -6.94 6.18 -5.03
CA GLN A 378 -7.95 6.19 -6.08
C GLN A 378 -9.28 5.73 -5.52
N THR A 379 -10.35 6.41 -5.88
CA THR A 379 -11.72 5.99 -5.58
C THR A 379 -12.35 5.39 -6.83
N ILE A 380 -12.87 4.17 -6.70
CA ILE A 380 -13.50 3.40 -7.76
C ILE A 380 -14.92 3.10 -7.33
N HIS A 381 -15.91 3.60 -8.08
CA HIS A 381 -17.30 3.25 -7.83
C HIS A 381 -17.59 1.86 -8.40
N LEU A 382 -18.01 0.95 -7.53
CA LEU A 382 -18.38 -0.42 -7.89
C LEU A 382 -19.84 -0.48 -8.35
N THR A 383 -20.69 0.25 -7.62
CA THR A 383 -22.10 0.54 -7.92
C THR A 383 -22.42 1.96 -7.42
N THR A 384 -23.68 2.39 -7.55
CA THR A 384 -24.16 3.69 -7.06
C THR A 384 -23.88 3.90 -5.58
N ASN A 385 -24.05 2.85 -4.77
CA ASN A 385 -23.97 2.92 -3.30
C ASN A 385 -22.71 2.29 -2.73
N VAL A 386 -21.80 1.75 -3.56
CA VAL A 386 -20.58 1.09 -3.10
C VAL A 386 -19.38 1.62 -3.85
N ARG A 387 -18.36 2.05 -3.11
CA ARG A 387 -17.06 2.47 -3.65
C ARG A 387 -15.91 1.74 -2.97
N LEU A 388 -14.88 1.45 -3.76
CA LEU A 388 -13.61 0.89 -3.32
C LEU A 388 -12.54 1.97 -3.35
N CYS A 389 -11.67 2.00 -2.35
CA CYS A 389 -10.52 2.89 -2.29
C CYS A 389 -9.23 2.07 -2.42
N ASP A 390 -8.42 2.35 -3.45
CA ASP A 390 -7.09 1.75 -3.63
C ASP A 390 -6.03 2.65 -3.00
N CYS A 391 -5.04 2.06 -2.34
CA CYS A 391 -3.85 2.77 -1.87
C CYS A 391 -2.58 2.13 -2.42
N PRO A 392 -1.45 2.88 -2.42
CA PRO A 392 -0.14 2.28 -2.62
C PRO A 392 0.06 1.08 -1.69
N GLY A 393 0.81 0.09 -2.16
CA GLY A 393 1.23 -1.01 -1.28
C GLY A 393 2.17 -0.50 -0.20
N GLN A 394 1.93 -0.91 1.04
CA GLN A 394 2.69 -0.53 2.23
C GLN A 394 3.10 -1.79 2.97
#